data_AF-A0A179IMT1-F1
#
_entry.id   AF-A0A179IMT1-F1
#
_cell.length_a   1.000
_cell.length_b   1.000
_cell.length_c   1.000
_cell.angle_alpha   90.00
_cell.angle_beta   90.00
_cell.angle_gamma   90.00
#
_symmetry.space_group_name_H-M   'P 1'
#
loop_
_entity.id
_entity.type
_entity.pdbx_description
1 polymer ?
#
loop_
_entity_poly.entity_id
_entity_poly.type
_entity_poly.pdbx_seq_one_letter_code
_entity_poly.pdbx_strand_id
1 'polypeptide(L)'
;MTVKFLMLYLHLVAAMFWIGEMLTLMLILTPVVYRQGDTAKRAQLYHEVGMQSRPWMLGALALLVATGVGNLYFLNVPWKTLFDLGFYRTPLGRTLGWKLLGVLGILLLTVLHDVAMARLRARGGTVTRGSYRALGRWVGRLNLLLGLIVSWLGLRLMFGG
;
A
#
# COMPACT_ATOMS: atom_id res chain seq x y z
N MET A 1 22.30 -0.70 -18.46
CA MET A 1 21.86 -1.83 -17.60
C MET A 1 21.74 -1.43 -16.12
N THR A 2 22.68 -0.66 -15.57
CA THR A 2 22.76 -0.32 -14.15
C THR A 2 21.56 0.46 -13.59
N VAL A 3 21.03 1.44 -14.35
CA VAL A 3 19.91 2.28 -13.88
C VAL A 3 18.59 1.52 -13.76
N LYS A 4 18.25 0.68 -14.75
CA LYS A 4 17.05 -0.19 -14.72
C LYS A 4 17.08 -1.12 -13.51
N PHE A 5 18.24 -1.74 -13.26
CA PHE A 5 18.43 -2.62 -12.11
C PHE A 5 18.26 -1.87 -10.78
N LEU A 6 18.86 -0.68 -10.67
CA LEU A 6 18.74 0.16 -9.48
C LEU A 6 17.29 0.57 -9.20
N MET A 7 16.54 0.98 -10.22
CA MET A 7 15.12 1.35 -10.08
C MET A 7 14.27 0.17 -9.61
N LEU A 8 14.50 -1.01 -10.16
CA LEU A 8 13.83 -2.23 -9.73
C LEU A 8 14.20 -2.60 -8.29
N TYR A 9 15.48 -2.56 -7.95
CA TYR A 9 15.98 -2.85 -6.60
C TYR A 9 15.35 -1.90 -5.56
N LEU A 10 15.40 -0.59 -5.80
CA LEU A 10 14.80 0.40 -4.91
C LEU A 10 13.28 0.21 -4.79
N HIS A 11 12.59 -0.13 -5.88
CA HIS A 11 11.17 -0.44 -5.85
C HIS A 11 10.87 -1.66 -4.96
N LEU A 12 11.65 -2.73 -5.09
CA LEU A 12 11.48 -3.95 -4.28
C LEU A 12 11.77 -3.68 -2.80
N VAL A 13 12.85 -2.95 -2.49
CA VAL A 13 13.17 -2.56 -1.10
C VAL A 13 12.05 -1.74 -0.49
N ALA A 14 11.53 -0.75 -1.23
CA ALA A 14 10.40 0.06 -0.77
C ALA A 14 9.12 -0.78 -0.57
N ALA A 15 8.85 -1.74 -1.48
CA ALA A 15 7.71 -2.64 -1.38
C ALA A 15 7.82 -3.57 -0.16
N MET A 16 9.00 -4.15 0.07
CA MET A 16 9.27 -4.99 1.24
C MET A 16 9.12 -4.22 2.54
N PHE A 17 9.62 -2.99 2.60
CA PHE A 17 9.46 -2.12 3.77
C PHE A 17 7.98 -1.80 4.04
N TRP A 18 7.22 -1.45 2.99
CA TRP A 18 5.79 -1.15 3.10
C TRP A 18 4.98 -2.38 3.56
N ILE A 19 5.20 -3.55 2.96
CA ILE A 19 4.53 -4.79 3.34
C ILE A 19 4.95 -5.23 4.76
N GLY A 20 6.23 -5.10 5.08
CA GLY A 20 6.80 -5.45 6.38
C GLY A 20 6.21 -4.63 7.53
N GLU A 21 5.94 -3.33 7.31
CA GLU A 21 5.26 -2.48 8.28
C GLU A 21 3.85 -2.99 8.57
N MET A 22 3.05 -3.29 7.54
CA MET A 22 1.70 -3.83 7.71
C MET A 22 1.70 -5.18 8.44
N LEU A 23 2.64 -6.06 8.11
CA LEU A 23 2.81 -7.33 8.81
C LEU A 23 3.19 -7.12 10.27
N THR A 24 4.09 -6.19 10.55
CA THR A 24 4.49 -5.85 11.93
C THR A 24 3.31 -5.31 12.74
N LEU A 25 2.52 -4.40 12.16
CA LEU A 25 1.33 -3.87 12.81
C LEU A 25 0.30 -4.96 13.12
N MET A 26 0.07 -5.89 12.18
CA MET A 26 -0.95 -6.93 12.35
C MET A 26 -0.51 -8.12 13.20
N LEU A 27 0.71 -8.60 13.03
CA LEU A 27 1.20 -9.83 13.64
C LEU A 27 1.89 -9.60 14.98
N ILE A 28 2.45 -8.40 15.20
CA ILE A 28 3.24 -8.09 16.40
C ILE A 28 2.52 -7.04 17.24
N LEU A 29 2.33 -5.82 16.71
CA LEU A 29 1.78 -4.72 17.50
C LEU A 29 0.35 -5.02 17.95
N THR A 30 -0.50 -5.49 17.04
CA THR A 30 -1.91 -5.75 17.34
C THR A 30 -2.07 -6.73 18.50
N PRO A 31 -1.49 -7.94 18.48
CA PRO A 31 -1.56 -8.86 19.62
C PRO A 31 -1.04 -8.28 20.93
N VAL A 32 0.10 -7.58 20.91
CA VAL A 32 0.72 -6.97 22.11
C VAL A 32 -0.22 -5.93 22.73
N VAL A 33 -0.76 -5.04 21.91
CA VAL A 33 -1.66 -3.97 22.34
C VAL A 33 -2.97 -4.54 22.87
N TYR A 34 -3.53 -5.56 22.21
CA TYR A 34 -4.77 -6.20 22.66
C TYR A 34 -4.62 -6.93 24.02
N ARG A 35 -3.43 -7.39 24.41
CA ARG A 35 -3.21 -8.03 25.72
C ARG A 35 -3.27 -7.06 26.91
N GLN A 36 -3.11 -5.75 26.71
CA GLN A 36 -3.01 -4.78 27.81
C GLN A 36 -4.36 -4.37 28.46
N GLY A 37 -5.49 -4.97 28.07
CA GLY A 37 -6.81 -4.79 28.71
C GLY A 37 -7.52 -3.44 28.48
N ASP A 38 -6.81 -2.32 28.53
CA ASP A 38 -7.39 -0.97 28.46
C ASP A 38 -7.54 -0.45 27.02
N THR A 39 -8.77 -0.12 26.63
CA THR A 39 -9.09 0.42 25.30
C THR A 39 -8.51 1.81 25.04
N ALA A 40 -8.39 2.65 26.06
CA ALA A 40 -7.80 3.99 25.92
C ALA A 40 -6.29 3.89 25.64
N LYS A 41 -5.59 3.09 26.45
CA LYS A 41 -4.17 2.78 26.25
C LYS A 41 -3.89 2.13 24.89
N ARG A 42 -4.77 1.25 24.41
CA ARG A 42 -4.67 0.68 23.05
C ARG A 42 -4.71 1.75 21.97
N ALA A 43 -5.69 2.66 22.04
CA ALA A 43 -5.85 3.72 21.05
C ALA A 43 -4.65 4.69 21.04
N GLN A 44 -4.11 5.01 22.23
CA GLN A 44 -2.92 5.83 22.37
C GLN A 44 -1.69 5.18 21.72
N LEU A 45 -1.42 3.90 22.00
CA LEU A 45 -0.27 3.19 21.42
C LEU A 45 -0.33 3.13 19.89
N TYR A 46 -1.51 2.84 19.31
CA TYR A 46 -1.66 2.89 17.85
C TYR A 46 -1.45 4.30 17.29
N HIS A 47 -1.87 5.34 18.02
CA HIS A 47 -1.68 6.70 17.59
C HIS A 47 -0.20 7.10 17.57
N GLU A 48 0.53 6.82 18.65
CA GLU A 48 1.97 7.11 18.77
C GLU A 48 2.79 6.37 17.72
N VAL A 49 2.58 5.06 17.58
CA VAL A 49 3.26 4.25 16.55
C VAL A 49 2.91 4.75 15.15
N GLY A 50 1.63 5.02 14.88
CA GLY A 50 1.21 5.53 13.57
C GLY A 50 1.76 6.92 13.25
N MET A 51 1.91 7.80 14.24
CA MET A 51 2.55 9.11 14.05
C MET A 51 4.03 8.97 13.74
N GLN A 52 4.72 8.04 14.43
CA GLN A 52 6.13 7.78 14.21
C GLN A 52 6.40 7.07 12.86
N SER A 53 5.53 6.16 12.43
CA SER A 53 5.70 5.43 11.16
C SER A 53 5.33 6.28 9.94
N ARG A 54 4.49 7.31 10.10
CA ARG A 54 3.97 8.16 9.01
C ARG A 54 5.03 8.73 8.06
N PRO A 55 6.11 9.42 8.50
CA PRO A 55 7.10 9.96 7.57
C PRO A 55 7.80 8.86 6.78
N TRP A 56 8.09 7.72 7.41
CA TRP A 56 8.72 6.58 6.76
C TRP A 56 7.81 5.94 5.71
N MET A 57 6.52 5.81 6.02
CA MET A 57 5.54 5.32 5.05
C MET A 57 5.40 6.29 3.88
N LEU A 58 5.26 7.60 4.13
CA LEU A 58 5.19 8.58 3.04
C LEU A 58 6.45 8.54 2.16
N GLY A 59 7.64 8.41 2.75
CA GLY A 59 8.88 8.23 2.00
C GLY A 59 8.90 6.95 1.15
N ALA A 60 8.48 5.83 1.72
CA ALA A 60 8.38 4.55 1.01
C ALA A 60 7.35 4.59 -0.13
N LEU A 61 6.21 5.24 0.09
CA LEU A 61 5.16 5.43 -0.93
C LEU A 61 5.66 6.30 -2.08
N ALA A 62 6.31 7.42 -1.76
CA ALA A 62 6.91 8.30 -2.77
C ALA A 62 7.96 7.53 -3.60
N LEU A 63 8.81 6.74 -2.94
CA LEU A 63 9.81 5.91 -3.62
C LEU A 63 9.16 4.84 -4.50
N LEU A 64 8.09 4.17 -4.03
CA LEU A 64 7.32 3.19 -4.81
C LEU A 64 6.72 3.80 -6.07
N VAL A 65 6.11 4.98 -5.97
CA VAL A 65 5.52 5.68 -7.11
C VAL A 65 6.60 6.10 -8.10
N ALA A 66 7.66 6.77 -7.63
CA ALA A 66 8.74 7.26 -8.49
C ALA A 66 9.45 6.12 -9.23
N THR A 67 9.82 5.06 -8.51
CA THR A 67 10.48 3.89 -9.10
C THR A 67 9.51 3.05 -9.95
N GLY A 68 8.21 3.01 -9.63
CA GLY A 68 7.20 2.35 -10.43
C GLY A 68 7.03 2.99 -11.82
N VAL A 69 6.98 4.33 -11.86
CA VAL A 69 6.98 5.12 -13.10
C VAL A 69 8.27 4.90 -13.89
N GLY A 70 9.43 4.92 -13.22
CA GLY A 70 10.71 4.63 -13.85
C GLY A 70 10.79 3.22 -14.45
N ASN A 71 10.32 2.21 -13.71
CA ASN A 71 10.30 0.83 -14.19
C ASN A 71 9.36 0.64 -15.39
N LEU A 72 8.25 1.39 -15.44
CA LEU A 72 7.34 1.40 -16.60
C LEU A 72 8.01 2.01 -17.83
N TYR A 73 8.74 3.11 -17.67
CA TYR A 73 9.55 3.70 -18.74
C TYR A 73 10.58 2.70 -19.29
N PHE A 74 11.29 1.96 -18.42
CA PHE A 74 12.25 0.92 -18.82
C PHE A 74 11.61 -0.37 -19.36
N LEU A 75 10.29 -0.51 -19.28
CA LEU A 75 9.54 -1.59 -19.93
C LEU A 75 9.37 -1.33 -21.45
N ASN A 76 9.82 -0.18 -21.95
CA ASN A 76 9.67 0.27 -23.35
C ASN A 76 8.21 0.28 -23.84
N VAL A 77 7.24 0.41 -22.93
CA VAL A 77 5.82 0.58 -23.28
C VAL A 77 5.58 2.06 -23.51
N PRO A 78 5.20 2.50 -24.72
CA PRO A 78 4.89 3.90 -24.98
C PRO A 78 3.73 4.38 -24.11
N TRP A 79 3.79 5.61 -23.61
CA TRP A 79 2.71 6.21 -22.80
C TRP A 79 1.35 6.14 -23.50
N LYS A 80 1.32 6.33 -24.83
CA LYS A 80 0.09 6.24 -25.64
C LYS A 80 -0.52 4.83 -25.58
N THR A 81 0.30 3.80 -25.51
CA THR A 81 -0.12 2.39 -25.46
C THR A 81 -0.83 2.05 -24.13
N LEU A 82 -0.55 2.80 -23.06
CA LEU A 82 -1.27 2.65 -21.79
C LEU A 82 -2.73 3.11 -21.87
N PHE A 83 -3.08 3.94 -22.86
CA PHE A 83 -4.45 4.39 -23.09
C PHE A 83 -5.15 3.58 -24.20
N ASP A 84 -4.44 2.64 -24.83
CA ASP A 84 -4.99 1.76 -25.85
C ASP A 84 -5.61 0.51 -25.22
N LEU A 85 -6.93 0.35 -25.37
CA LEU A 85 -7.66 -0.84 -24.89
C LEU A 85 -7.18 -2.13 -25.58
N GLY A 86 -6.62 -2.05 -26.79
CA GLY A 86 -6.06 -3.18 -27.51
C GLY A 86 -4.85 -3.78 -26.81
N PHE A 87 -4.00 -2.95 -26.19
CA PHE A 87 -2.82 -3.39 -25.45
C PHE A 87 -3.18 -4.31 -24.27
N TYR A 88 -4.24 -4.00 -23.54
CA TYR A 88 -4.72 -4.80 -22.39
C TYR A 88 -5.28 -6.17 -22.77
N ARG A 89 -5.42 -6.47 -24.07
CA ARG A 89 -5.75 -7.82 -24.55
C ARG A 89 -4.53 -8.75 -24.55
N THR A 90 -3.32 -8.20 -24.62
CA THR A 90 -2.06 -8.97 -24.56
C THR A 90 -1.80 -9.49 -23.14
N PRO A 91 -1.04 -10.60 -22.97
CA PRO A 91 -0.69 -11.12 -21.64
C PRO A 91 0.01 -10.07 -20.76
N LEU A 92 1.00 -9.36 -21.33
CA LEU A 92 1.74 -8.30 -20.65
C LEU A 92 0.83 -7.12 -20.27
N GLY A 93 0.03 -6.63 -21.21
CA GLY A 93 -0.89 -5.53 -20.96
C GLY A 93 -1.95 -5.86 -19.90
N ARG A 94 -2.49 -7.08 -19.92
CA ARG A 94 -3.45 -7.54 -18.91
C ARG A 94 -2.84 -7.56 -17.51
N THR A 95 -1.65 -8.14 -17.36
CA THR A 95 -0.94 -8.19 -16.07
C THR A 95 -0.56 -6.80 -15.58
N LEU A 96 -0.12 -5.91 -16.47
CA LEU A 96 0.15 -4.52 -16.13
C LEU A 96 -1.12 -3.78 -15.70
N GLY A 97 -2.24 -3.98 -16.41
CA GLY A 97 -3.53 -3.37 -16.10
C GLY A 97 -4.04 -3.77 -14.71
N TRP A 98 -4.00 -5.07 -14.37
CA TRP A 98 -4.34 -5.53 -13.02
C TRP A 98 -3.40 -4.95 -11.96
N LYS A 99 -2.10 -4.83 -12.27
CA LYS A 99 -1.13 -4.23 -11.34
C LYS A 99 -1.47 -2.76 -11.07
N LEU A 100 -1.73 -1.97 -12.13
CA LEU A 100 -2.07 -0.56 -12.02
C LEU A 100 -3.41 -0.36 -11.29
N LEU A 101 -4.40 -1.20 -11.57
CA LEU A 101 -5.69 -1.17 -10.88
C LEU A 101 -5.51 -1.50 -9.38
N GLY A 102 -4.68 -2.49 -9.05
CA GLY A 102 -4.36 -2.83 -7.66
C GLY A 102 -3.63 -1.70 -6.93
N VAL A 103 -2.65 -1.05 -7.57
CA VAL A 103 -1.96 0.14 -7.02
C VAL A 103 -2.94 1.28 -6.80
N LEU A 104 -3.83 1.55 -7.76
CA LEU A 104 -4.86 2.57 -7.61
C LEU A 104 -5.80 2.25 -6.43
N GLY A 105 -6.21 0.99 -6.29
CA GLY A 105 -7.01 0.52 -5.16
C GLY A 105 -6.32 0.75 -3.81
N ILE A 106 -5.03 0.43 -3.71
CA ILE A 106 -4.20 0.69 -2.51
C ILE A 106 -4.18 2.19 -2.17
N LEU A 107 -3.94 3.05 -3.15
CA LEU A 107 -3.90 4.50 -2.95
C LEU A 107 -5.26 5.03 -2.49
N LEU A 108 -6.34 4.61 -3.12
CA LEU A 108 -7.70 5.02 -2.76
C LEU A 108 -8.08 4.56 -1.35
N LEU A 109 -7.79 3.31 -0.99
CA LEU A 109 -8.04 2.80 0.36
C LEU A 109 -7.23 3.57 1.42
N THR A 110 -5.97 3.89 1.12
CA THR A 110 -5.08 4.64 2.02
C THR A 110 -5.61 6.06 2.23
N VAL A 111 -5.96 6.78 1.16
CA VAL A 111 -6.50 8.15 1.25
C VAL A 111 -7.86 8.16 1.95
N LEU A 112 -8.76 7.24 1.58
CA LEU A 112 -10.09 7.17 2.18
C LEU A 112 -10.01 6.91 3.69
N HIS A 113 -9.09 6.03 4.10
CA HIS A 113 -8.81 5.77 5.50
C HIS A 113 -8.30 7.01 6.23
N ASP A 114 -7.31 7.70 5.68
CA ASP A 114 -6.72 8.87 6.32
C ASP A 114 -7.73 10.01 6.47
N VAL A 115 -8.54 10.25 5.42
CA VAL A 115 -9.62 11.24 5.46
C VAL A 115 -10.71 10.85 6.45
N ALA A 116 -11.11 9.58 6.49
CA ALA A 116 -12.09 9.09 7.46
C ALA A 116 -11.59 9.26 8.90
N MET A 117 -10.32 8.93 9.15
CA MET A 117 -9.68 9.08 10.46
C MET A 117 -9.51 10.55 10.86
N ALA A 118 -9.15 11.42 9.91
CA ALA A 118 -9.07 12.86 10.15
C ALA A 118 -10.44 13.46 10.50
N ARG A 119 -11.50 13.09 9.76
CA ARG A 119 -12.88 13.55 10.03
C ARG A 119 -13.40 13.08 11.38
N LEU A 120 -13.06 11.86 11.79
CA LEU A 120 -13.47 11.33 13.10
C LEU A 120 -12.85 12.15 14.25
N ARG A 121 -11.55 12.45 14.15
CA ARG A 121 -10.83 13.29 15.14
C ARG A 121 -11.42 14.69 15.20
N ALA A 122 -11.71 15.31 14.06
CA ALA A 122 -12.29 16.65 13.99
C ALA A 122 -13.68 16.75 14.65
N ARG A 123 -14.46 15.67 14.70
CA ARG A 123 -15.79 15.62 15.32
C ARG A 123 -15.77 15.33 16.82
N GLY A 124 -14.59 15.33 17.47
CA GLY A 124 -14.46 14.95 18.89
C GLY A 124 -14.83 13.49 19.18
N GLY A 125 -14.93 12.66 18.14
CA GLY A 125 -15.31 11.27 18.27
C GLY A 125 -14.16 10.46 18.88
N THR A 126 -14.32 10.00 20.11
CA THR A 126 -13.51 8.88 20.60
C THR A 126 -13.78 7.66 19.70
N VAL A 127 -12.80 6.77 19.52
CA VAL A 127 -12.87 5.55 18.67
C VAL A 127 -13.85 4.49 19.27
N THR A 128 -14.91 4.95 19.93
CA THR A 128 -15.92 4.19 20.66
C THR A 128 -17.13 3.82 19.81
N ARG A 129 -17.38 4.46 18.65
CA ARG A 129 -18.42 4.02 17.71
C ARG A 129 -18.00 2.76 16.94
N GLY A 130 -18.66 1.64 17.23
CA GLY A 130 -18.31 0.28 16.79
C GLY A 130 -18.06 0.08 15.28
N SER A 131 -18.69 0.87 14.41
CA SER A 131 -18.55 0.78 12.94
C SER A 131 -17.15 1.19 12.44
N TYR A 132 -16.49 2.14 13.11
CA TYR A 132 -15.16 2.63 12.70
C TYR A 132 -14.02 1.68 13.08
N ARG A 133 -14.21 0.87 14.15
CA ARG A 133 -13.27 -0.20 14.51
C ARG A 133 -13.24 -1.31 13.46
N ALA A 134 -14.38 -1.63 12.86
CA ALA A 134 -14.44 -2.61 11.79
C ALA A 134 -13.75 -2.07 10.53
N LEU A 135 -13.97 -0.80 10.18
CA LEU A 135 -13.36 -0.16 9.01
C LEU A 135 -11.82 -0.15 9.11
N GLY A 136 -11.25 0.30 10.25
CA GLY A 136 -9.80 0.32 10.46
C GLY A 136 -9.14 -1.07 10.40
N ARG A 137 -9.82 -2.10 10.93
CA ARG A 137 -9.33 -3.49 10.87
C ARG A 137 -9.32 -4.07 9.45
N TRP A 138 -10.34 -3.76 8.66
CA TRP A 138 -10.46 -4.31 7.31
C TRP A 138 -9.60 -3.57 6.29
N VAL A 139 -9.47 -2.24 6.40
CA VAL A 139 -8.64 -1.47 5.47
C VAL A 139 -7.21 -1.97 5.48
N GLY A 140 -6.58 -2.14 6.64
CA GLY A 140 -5.21 -2.63 6.71
C GLY A 140 -5.05 -3.99 6.03
N ARG A 141 -5.97 -4.93 6.29
CA ARG A 141 -5.95 -6.28 5.72
C ARG A 141 -6.12 -6.29 4.21
N LEU A 142 -7.06 -5.50 3.71
CA LEU A 142 -7.29 -5.33 2.28
C LEU A 142 -6.07 -4.70 1.61
N ASN A 143 -5.44 -3.71 2.24
CA ASN A 143 -4.24 -3.06 1.71
C ASN A 143 -3.05 -4.03 1.65
N LEU A 144 -2.86 -4.84 2.69
CA LEU A 144 -1.84 -5.90 2.69
C LEU A 144 -2.10 -6.94 1.59
N LEU A 145 -3.34 -7.42 1.48
CA LEU A 145 -3.71 -8.40 0.45
C LEU A 145 -3.48 -7.85 -0.96
N LEU A 146 -3.92 -6.62 -1.23
CA LEU A 146 -3.66 -5.95 -2.50
C LEU A 146 -2.16 -5.75 -2.74
N GLY A 147 -1.39 -5.36 -1.72
CA GLY A 147 0.06 -5.21 -1.81
C GLY A 147 0.75 -6.51 -2.22
N LEU A 148 0.32 -7.65 -1.66
CA LEU A 148 0.82 -8.97 -2.04
C LEU A 148 0.42 -9.34 -3.47
N ILE A 149 -0.84 -9.10 -3.88
CA ILE A 149 -1.31 -9.34 -5.25
C ILE A 149 -0.53 -8.49 -6.25
N VAL A 150 -0.36 -7.19 -6.00
CA VAL A 150 0.39 -6.27 -6.85
C VAL A 150 1.86 -6.68 -6.96
N SER A 151 2.46 -7.14 -5.86
CA SER A 151 3.84 -7.64 -5.85
C SER A 151 3.97 -8.91 -6.69
N TRP A 152 3.02 -9.84 -6.57
CA TRP A 152 2.96 -11.05 -7.39
C TRP A 152 2.79 -10.75 -8.88
N LEU A 153 1.91 -9.80 -9.23
CA LEU A 153 1.76 -9.31 -10.60
C LEU A 153 3.04 -8.65 -11.11
N GLY A 154 3.79 -7.97 -10.22
CA GLY A 154 5.11 -7.44 -10.51
C GLY A 154 6.11 -8.51 -10.93
N LEU A 155 6.17 -9.63 -10.21
CA LEU A 155 6.99 -10.79 -10.58
C LEU A 155 6.56 -11.37 -11.92
N ARG A 156 5.25 -11.53 -12.14
CA ARG A 156 4.69 -12.06 -13.38
C ARG A 156 5.08 -11.22 -14.61
N LEU A 157 5.14 -9.89 -14.47
CA LEU A 157 5.64 -9.01 -15.54
C LEU A 157 7.11 -9.26 -15.90
N MET A 158 7.94 -9.68 -14.94
CA MET A 158 9.34 -10.01 -15.21
C MET A 158 9.48 -11.29 -16.05
N PHE A 159 8.47 -12.16 -16.02
CA PHE A 159 8.42 -13.40 -16.81
C PHE A 159 7.59 -13.29 -18.10
N GLY A 160 7.26 -12.08 -18.56
CA GLY A 160 6.57 -11.86 -19.83
C GLY A 160 5.05 -11.69 -19.76
N GLY A 161 4.48 -11.73 -18.55
CA GLY A 161 3.06 -11.42 -18.30
C GLY A 161 2.15 -12.62 -18.12
#